data_AF-A0A0L8BT13-F1
#
_entry.id   AF-A0A0L8BT13-F1
#
_cell.length_a   1.000
_cell.length_b   1.000
_cell.length_c   1.000
_cell.angle_alpha   90.00
_cell.angle_beta   90.00
_cell.angle_gamma   90.00
#
_symmetry.space_group_name_H-M   'P 1'
#
loop_
_entity.id
_entity.type
_entity.pdbx_description
1 polymer ?
#
loop_
_entity_poly.entity_id
_entity_poly.type
_entity_poly.pdbx_seq_one_letter_code
_entity_poly.pdbx_strand_id
1 'polypeptide(L)' 'MSSGRSVGRAAGSAAMSGKIDELKALAAVILWNSKHFDTCDIANALGVGEDAVCRTIEAARHIARGGA' A
#
# COMPACT_ATOMS: atom_id res chain seq x y z
N MET A 1 28.61 16.54 -3.42
CA MET A 1 27.25 16.79 -2.91
C MET A 1 26.30 16.83 -4.09
N SER A 2 25.08 16.30 -3.91
CA SER A 2 23.95 16.32 -4.85
C SER A 2 23.95 15.29 -6.00
N SER A 3 23.42 14.10 -5.72
CA SER A 3 22.83 13.23 -6.75
C SER A 3 21.34 13.07 -6.43
N GLY A 4 20.52 13.90 -7.08
CA GLY A 4 19.07 13.78 -7.06
C GLY A 4 18.66 12.61 -7.96
N ARG A 5 18.00 11.61 -7.38
CA ARG A 5 17.44 10.48 -8.12
C ARG A 5 15.91 10.64 -8.14
N SER A 6 15.42 11.31 -9.17
CA SER A 6 14.00 11.35 -9.54
C SER A 6 13.62 9.98 -10.12
N VAL A 7 12.97 9.15 -9.30
CA VAL A 7 12.33 7.91 -9.80
C VAL A 7 11.00 8.29 -10.44
N GLY A 8 10.92 7.95 -11.72
CA GLY A 8 9.82 8.28 -12.61
C GLY A 8 8.50 7.61 -12.27
N ARG A 9 7.46 8.24 -12.80
CA ARG A 9 6.04 7.90 -12.74
C ARG A 9 5.78 6.44 -13.11
N ALA A 10 5.13 5.69 -12.22
CA ALA A 10 4.40 4.49 -12.59
C ALA A 10 2.94 4.88 -12.87
N ALA A 11 2.67 5.29 -14.11
CA ALA A 11 1.33 5.29 -14.68
C ALA A 11 0.93 3.82 -14.90
N GLY A 12 0.16 3.27 -13.97
CA GLY A 12 -0.38 1.92 -14.06
C GLY A 12 -1.71 1.85 -13.34
N SER A 13 -2.80 1.91 -14.11
CA SER A 13 -4.10 1.31 -13.74
C SER A 13 -4.66 1.71 -12.36
N ALA A 14 -4.99 2.99 -12.17
CA ALA A 14 -5.84 3.42 -11.06
C ALA A 14 -7.34 3.08 -11.27
N ALA A 15 -7.70 2.54 -12.44
CA ALA A 15 -9.08 2.35 -12.87
C ALA A 15 -9.74 1.03 -12.42
N MET A 16 -9.04 0.17 -11.66
CA MET A 16 -9.62 -1.05 -11.06
C MET A 16 -9.57 -1.05 -9.53
N SER A 17 -9.42 0.12 -8.90
CA SER A 17 -9.56 0.22 -7.45
C SER A 17 -11.05 0.21 -7.10
N GLY A 18 -11.62 -1.00 -7.00
CA GLY A 18 -12.78 -1.18 -6.13
C GLY A 18 -12.38 -0.57 -4.78
N LYS A 19 -13.02 0.56 -4.42
CA LYS A 19 -12.64 1.42 -3.28
C LYS A 19 -12.14 0.56 -2.13
N ILE A 20 -10.84 0.60 -1.86
CA ILE A 20 -10.35 0.07 -0.59
C ILE A 20 -10.95 0.96 0.49
N ASP A 21 -11.92 0.40 1.20
CA ASP A 21 -12.59 1.09 2.29
C ASP A 21 -11.57 1.43 3.38
N GLU A 22 -11.78 2.50 4.13
CA GLU A 22 -10.84 2.95 5.16
C GLU A 22 -10.57 1.84 6.19
N LEU A 23 -11.61 1.07 6.55
CA LEU A 23 -11.47 -0.07 7.45
C LEU A 23 -10.60 -1.19 6.86
N LYS A 24 -10.70 -1.43 5.55
CA LYS A 24 -9.87 -2.43 4.86
C LYS A 24 -8.44 -1.95 4.73
N ALA A 25 -8.23 -0.66 4.46
CA ALA A 25 -6.91 -0.06 4.42
C ALA A 25 -6.22 -0.16 5.79
N LEU A 26 -6.94 0.15 6.87
CA LEU A 26 -6.43 0.00 8.23
C LEU A 26 -6.11 -1.46 8.57
N ALA A 27 -7.02 -2.39 8.25
CA ALA A 27 -6.80 -3.82 8.46
C ALA A 27 -5.57 -4.33 7.69
N ALA A 28 -5.36 -3.88 6.45
CA ALA A 28 -4.20 -4.22 5.65
C ALA A 28 -2.89 -3.78 6.32
N VAL A 29 -2.85 -2.56 6.85
CA VAL A 29 -1.66 -2.04 7.56
C VAL A 29 -1.40 -2.81 8.85
N ILE A 30 -2.44 -3.14 9.62
CA ILE A 30 -2.31 -3.89 10.88
C ILE A 30 -1.77 -5.30 10.60
N LEU A 31 -2.39 -6.02 9.65
CA LEU A 31 -1.98 -7.38 9.27
C LEU A 31 -0.54 -7.42 8.73
N TRP A 32 -0.18 -6.44 7.89
CA TRP A 32 1.18 -6.31 7.38
C TRP A 32 2.19 -6.04 8.50
N ASN A 33 1.82 -5.22 9.49
CA ASN A 33 2.68 -4.93 10.64
C ASN A 33 2.89 -6.18 11.52
N SER A 34 1.92 -7.09 11.58
CA SER A 34 2.05 -8.37 12.27
C SER A 34 3.12 -9.29 11.66
N LYS A 35 3.62 -9.04 10.44
CA LYS A 35 4.66 -9.84 9.76
C LYS A 35 4.32 -11.33 9.54
N HIS A 36 3.07 -11.70 9.76
CA HIS A 36 2.57 -13.06 9.59
C HIS A 36 1.87 -13.29 8.25
N PHE A 37 1.53 -12.21 7.53
CA PHE A 37 0.75 -12.26 6.30
C PHE A 37 1.48 -11.52 5.18
N ASP A 38 1.54 -12.15 4.01
CA ASP A 38 2.05 -11.53 2.79
C ASP A 38 0.95 -10.67 2.12
N THR A 39 1.32 -9.82 1.15
CA THR A 39 0.40 -8.93 0.45
C THR A 39 -0.75 -9.68 -0.23
N CYS A 40 -0.47 -10.87 -0.78
CA CYS A 40 -1.48 -11.76 -1.36
C CYS A 40 -2.49 -12.28 -0.32
N ASP A 41 -2.02 -12.70 0.85
CA ASP A 41 -2.90 -13.22 1.91
C ASP A 41 -3.82 -12.12 2.44
N ILE A 42 -3.28 -10.92 2.61
CA ILE A 42 -4.03 -9.73 3.03
C ILE A 42 -5.08 -9.36 1.97
N ALA A 43 -4.70 -9.35 0.69
CA ALA A 43 -5.60 -9.06 -0.43
C ALA A 43 -6.77 -10.06 -0.47
N ASN A 44 -6.47 -11.35 -0.31
CA ASN A 44 -7.47 -12.41 -0.28
C ASN A 44 -8.38 -12.29 0.95
N ALA A 45 -7.82 -12.04 2.14
CA ALA A 45 -8.58 -11.87 3.38
C ALA A 45 -9.53 -10.65 3.34
N LEU A 46 -9.14 -9.57 2.66
CA LEU A 46 -9.92 -8.33 2.56
C LEU A 46 -10.83 -8.28 1.31
N GLY A 47 -10.66 -9.22 0.38
CA GLY A 47 -11.35 -9.24 -0.90
C GLY A 47 -11.08 -7.99 -1.75
N VAL A 48 -9.82 -7.51 -1.75
CA VAL A 48 -9.38 -6.35 -2.53
C VAL A 48 -8.23 -6.74 -3.46
N GLY A 49 -7.97 -5.91 -4.46
CA GLY A 49 -6.80 -6.09 -5.31
C GLY A 49 -5.50 -5.99 -4.52
N GLU A 50 -4.54 -6.86 -4.81
CA GLU A 50 -3.20 -6.79 -4.22
C GLU A 50 -2.53 -5.43 -4.48
N ASP A 51 -2.81 -4.81 -5.64
CA ASP A 51 -2.32 -3.48 -5.98
C ASP A 51 -2.79 -2.42 -4.98
N ALA A 52 -4.02 -2.54 -4.47
CA ALA A 52 -4.58 -1.63 -3.49
C ALA A 52 -3.88 -1.81 -2.13
N VAL A 53 -3.64 -3.06 -1.72
CA VAL A 53 -2.91 -3.39 -0.49
C VAL A 53 -1.49 -2.84 -0.53
N CYS A 54 -0.78 -3.05 -1.64
CA CYS A 54 0.59 -2.57 -1.82
C CYS A 54 0.66 -1.04 -1.71
N ARG A 55 -0.21 -0.32 -2.43
CA ARG A 55 -0.30 1.15 -2.37
C ARG A 55 -0.59 1.67 -0.96
N THR A 56 -1.52 1.03 -0.24
CA THR A 56 -1.85 1.41 1.14
C THR A 56 -0.67 1.20 2.09
N ILE A 57 0.05 0.09 1.96
CA ILE A 57 1.24 -0.17 2.78
C ILE A 57 2.34 0.84 2.47
N GLU A 58 2.58 1.18 1.20
CA GLU A 58 3.54 2.21 0.81
C GLU A 58 3.18 3.58 1.40
N ALA A 59 1.91 3.98 1.31
CA ALA A 59 1.41 5.22 1.91
C ALA A 59 1.60 5.23 3.44
N ALA A 60 1.26 4.14 4.13
CA ALA A 60 1.46 4.01 5.56
C ALA A 60 2.95 4.10 5.96
N ARG A 61 3.85 3.48 5.17
CA ARG A 61 5.31 3.57 5.38
C ARG A 61 5.85 4.98 5.13
N HIS A 62 5.30 5.68 4.15
CA HIS A 62 5.68 7.07 3.86
C HIS A 62 5.34 7.99 5.04
N ILE A 63 4.14 7.85 5.62
CA ILE A 63 3.70 8.59 6.81
C ILE A 63 4.58 8.23 8.02
N ALA A 64 4.79 6.93 8.28
CA ALA A 64 5.59 6.46 9.41
C ALA A 64 7.07 6.91 9.36
N ARG A 65 7.61 7.17 8.16
CA ARG A 65 8.99 7.64 7.96
C ARG A 65 9.17 9.16 8.11
N GLY A 66 8.11 9.89 8.50
CA GLY A 66 8.17 11.33 8.71
C GLY A 66 7.85 12.15 7.46
N GLY A 67 6.98 11.65 6.58
CA GLY A 67 6.39 12.44 5.51
C GLY A 67 5.39 13.47 6.04
N ALA A 68 5.90 14.57 6.60
CA ALA A 68 5.21 15.83 6.90
C ALA A 68 6.14 17.00 6.59
#